data_AF-A0A821LS23-F1
#
_entry.id   AF-A0A821LS23-F1
#
_cell.length_a   1.000
_cell.length_b   1.000
_cell.length_c   1.000
_cell.angle_alpha   90.00
_cell.angle_beta   90.00
_cell.angle_gamma   90.00
#
_symmetry.space_group_name_H-M   'P 1'
#
loop_
_entity.id
_entity.type
_entity.pdbx_description
1 polymer ?
#
loop_
_entity_poly.entity_id
_entity_poly.type
_entity_poly.pdbx_seq_one_letter_code
_entity_poly.pdbx_strand_id
1 'polypeptide(L)'
;QLYQKIVSNWDAIDNLGPNLLACKTLYELSMKNELREIARGITENCIKGIHNQGRQHITKILSEITPNNCSQLDITHFSTQFYAAMQTTHRKIMEEASNDYNSKTQRSCFPPEIKEKVAKLIEPPILNMQGLLRAEFEECLHKRIHDARVSNAQHRLIGAVQEEFDRNINLNTEQSQVRIDKVYQEELERFTQTIRSESEAPDQIELRVIKFYNSDLSIKAANATTQSVYNLLHTLDVNQFQKRSQELEEI
;
A
#
# COMPACT_ATOMS: atom_id res chain seq x y z
N GLN A 1 -49.79 41.31 -42.34
CA GLN A 1 -49.05 40.08 -42.72
C GLN A 1 -47.58 40.09 -42.28
N LEU A 2 -46.84 41.20 -42.39
CA LEU A 2 -45.43 41.26 -41.92
C LEU A 2 -45.28 41.02 -40.41
N TYR A 3 -46.16 41.61 -39.60
CA TYR A 3 -46.14 41.51 -38.14
C TYR A 3 -46.33 40.07 -37.64
N GLN A 4 -47.23 39.31 -38.25
CA GLN A 4 -47.43 37.89 -37.93
C GLN A 4 -46.20 37.04 -38.28
N LYS A 5 -45.53 37.31 -39.41
CA LYS A 5 -44.29 36.62 -39.77
C LYS A 5 -43.14 36.92 -38.79
N ILE A 6 -43.07 38.15 -38.27
CA ILE A 6 -42.08 38.55 -37.28
C ILE A 6 -42.35 37.86 -35.94
N VAL A 7 -43.61 37.84 -35.48
CA VAL A 7 -43.99 37.17 -34.22
C VAL A 7 -43.75 35.66 -34.28
N SER A 8 -44.14 34.99 -35.38
CA SER A 8 -43.89 33.56 -35.55
C SER A 8 -42.40 33.19 -35.59
N ASN A 9 -41.54 34.09 -36.09
CA ASN A 9 -40.10 33.90 -36.07
C ASN A 9 -39.51 34.12 -34.66
N TRP A 10 -40.07 35.04 -33.87
CA TRP A 10 -39.65 35.24 -32.48
C TRP A 10 -40.03 34.06 -31.58
N ASP A 11 -41.25 33.52 -31.73
CA ASP A 11 -41.64 32.30 -31.00
C ASP A 11 -40.74 31.11 -31.37
N ALA A 12 -40.33 31.00 -32.64
CA ALA A 12 -39.38 29.97 -33.06
C ALA A 12 -38.00 30.14 -32.42
N ILE A 13 -37.52 31.39 -32.30
CA ILE A 13 -36.24 31.71 -31.65
C ILE A 13 -36.31 31.44 -30.14
N ASP A 14 -37.39 31.83 -29.47
CA ASP A 14 -37.60 31.58 -28.04
C ASP A 14 -37.72 30.08 -27.74
N ASN A 15 -38.34 29.30 -28.63
CA ASN A 15 -38.40 27.84 -28.49
C ASN A 15 -37.07 27.13 -28.84
N LEU A 16 -36.20 27.77 -29.63
CA LEU A 16 -34.85 27.27 -29.94
C LEU A 16 -33.87 27.50 -28.78
N GLY A 17 -34.01 28.59 -28.03
CA GLY A 17 -33.10 28.96 -26.93
C GLY A 17 -32.86 27.85 -25.89
N PRO A 18 -33.91 27.31 -25.24
CA PRO A 18 -33.78 26.25 -24.24
C PRO A 18 -33.17 24.95 -24.81
N ASN A 19 -33.53 24.59 -26.04
CA ASN A 19 -33.01 23.40 -26.71
C ASN A 19 -31.52 23.56 -27.08
N LEU A 20 -31.12 24.74 -27.58
CA LEU A 20 -29.72 25.07 -27.82
C LEU A 20 -28.90 25.07 -26.53
N LEU A 21 -29.47 25.58 -25.43
CA LEU A 21 -28.83 25.56 -24.12
C LEU A 21 -28.63 24.12 -23.63
N ALA A 22 -29.66 23.27 -23.75
CA ALA A 22 -29.58 21.85 -23.40
C ALA A 22 -28.54 21.11 -24.26
N CYS A 23 -28.49 21.36 -25.57
CA CYS A 23 -27.46 20.81 -26.46
C CYS A 23 -26.05 21.25 -26.06
N LYS A 24 -25.86 22.52 -25.68
CA LYS A 24 -24.56 23.02 -25.16
C LYS A 24 -24.17 22.29 -23.88
N THR A 25 -25.09 22.15 -22.93
CA THR A 25 -24.82 21.46 -21.66
C THR A 25 -24.49 19.98 -21.89
N LEU A 26 -25.22 19.28 -22.77
CA LEU A 26 -24.94 17.89 -23.12
C LEU A 26 -23.59 17.74 -23.82
N TYR A 27 -23.24 18.65 -24.71
CA TYR A 27 -21.93 18.67 -25.37
C TYR A 27 -20.78 18.90 -24.37
N GLU A 28 -20.91 19.88 -23.47
CA GLU A 28 -19.94 20.12 -22.40
C GLU A 28 -19.77 18.91 -21.47
N LEU A 29 -20.87 18.20 -21.18
CA LEU A 29 -20.87 17.00 -20.35
C LEU A 29 -20.18 15.83 -21.08
N SER A 30 -20.46 15.66 -22.37
CA SER A 30 -19.80 14.66 -23.24
C SER A 30 -18.30 14.90 -23.31
N MET A 31 -17.85 16.14 -23.57
CA MET A 31 -16.42 16.48 -23.61
C MET A 31 -15.74 16.22 -22.27
N LYS A 32 -16.38 16.58 -21.15
CA LYS A 32 -15.85 16.29 -19.82
C LYS A 32 -15.73 14.79 -19.56
N ASN A 33 -16.69 13.99 -20.02
CA ASN A 33 -16.65 12.55 -19.86
C ASN A 33 -15.53 11.92 -20.68
N GLU A 34 -15.33 12.35 -21.93
CA GLU A 34 -14.22 11.88 -22.78
C GLU A 34 -12.85 12.22 -22.16
N LEU A 35 -12.67 13.46 -21.71
CA LEU A 35 -11.45 13.88 -21.01
C LEU A 35 -11.20 13.06 -19.73
N ARG A 36 -12.26 12.77 -18.97
CA ARG A 36 -12.18 11.95 -17.75
C ARG A 36 -11.84 10.49 -18.07
N GLU A 37 -12.36 9.92 -19.15
CA GLU A 37 -12.00 8.57 -19.59
C GLU A 37 -10.53 8.49 -19.98
N ILE A 38 -10.02 9.47 -20.74
CA ILE A 38 -8.60 9.57 -21.08
C ILE A 38 -7.77 9.67 -19.80
N ALA A 39 -8.12 10.58 -18.89
CA ALA A 39 -7.43 10.75 -17.62
C ALA A 39 -7.46 9.48 -16.78
N ARG A 40 -8.61 8.79 -16.68
CA ARG A 40 -8.74 7.53 -15.94
C ARG A 40 -7.79 6.46 -16.49
N GLY A 41 -7.75 6.27 -17.81
CA GLY A 41 -6.85 5.29 -18.43
C GLY A 41 -5.37 5.59 -18.16
N ILE A 42 -4.99 6.87 -18.16
CA ILE A 42 -3.62 7.30 -17.81
C ILE A 42 -3.34 7.03 -16.33
N THR A 43 -4.24 7.45 -15.45
CA THR A 43 -4.14 7.24 -14.00
C THR A 43 -3.96 5.75 -13.67
N GLU A 44 -4.75 4.86 -14.25
CA GLU A 44 -4.65 3.42 -14.01
C GLU A 44 -3.26 2.86 -14.40
N ASN A 45 -2.71 3.32 -15.52
CA ASN A 45 -1.36 2.93 -15.95
C ASN A 45 -0.28 3.48 -15.02
N CYS A 46 -0.43 4.74 -14.57
CA CYS A 46 0.48 5.37 -13.64
C CYS A 46 0.47 4.68 -12.27
N ILE A 47 -0.70 4.32 -11.76
CA ILE A 47 -0.85 3.57 -10.50
C ILE A 47 -0.15 2.21 -10.60
N LYS A 48 -0.34 1.48 -11.70
CA LYS A 48 0.38 0.20 -11.92
C LYS A 48 1.89 0.41 -11.98
N GLY A 49 2.33 1.46 -12.68
CA GLY A 49 3.74 1.83 -12.80
C GLY A 49 4.39 2.13 -11.45
N ILE A 50 3.73 2.95 -10.62
CA ILE A 50 4.27 3.37 -9.32
C ILE A 50 4.25 2.23 -8.31
N HIS A 51 3.21 1.39 -8.33
CA HIS A 51 3.13 0.19 -7.52
C HIS A 51 4.28 -0.78 -7.84
N ASN A 52 4.49 -1.10 -9.12
CA ASN A 52 5.50 -2.05 -9.53
C ASN A 52 6.92 -1.57 -9.23
N GLN A 53 7.24 -0.31 -9.57
CA GLN A 53 8.55 0.26 -9.25
C GLN A 53 8.75 0.45 -7.75
N GLY A 54 7.71 0.86 -7.01
CA GLY A 54 7.76 0.98 -5.56
C GLY A 54 8.07 -0.34 -4.86
N ARG A 55 7.41 -1.43 -5.25
CA ARG A 55 7.68 -2.78 -4.71
C ARG A 55 9.08 -3.28 -5.06
N GLN A 56 9.59 -2.92 -6.24
CA GLN A 56 10.99 -3.19 -6.59
C GLN A 56 11.98 -2.42 -5.70
N HIS A 57 11.71 -1.14 -5.41
CA HIS A 57 12.52 -0.34 -4.48
C HIS A 57 12.49 -0.93 -3.07
N ILE A 58 11.31 -1.31 -2.56
CA ILE A 58 11.17 -2.00 -1.26
C ILE A 58 12.06 -3.24 -1.23
N THR A 59 11.90 -4.14 -2.21
CA THR A 59 12.66 -5.39 -2.28
C THR A 59 14.17 -5.14 -2.32
N LYS A 60 14.61 -4.19 -3.15
CA LYS A 60 16.02 -3.84 -3.30
C LYS A 60 16.62 -3.31 -2.01
N ILE A 61 15.99 -2.32 -1.40
CA ILE A 61 16.50 -1.66 -0.19
C ILE A 61 16.53 -2.64 0.98
N LEU A 62 15.46 -3.43 1.17
CA LEU A 62 15.40 -4.41 2.26
C LEU A 62 16.34 -5.61 2.07
N SER A 63 16.82 -5.87 0.85
CA SER A 63 17.82 -6.92 0.59
C SER A 63 19.20 -6.62 1.19
N GLU A 64 19.49 -5.35 1.47
CA GLU A 64 20.74 -4.92 2.10
C GLU A 64 20.79 -5.25 3.60
N ILE A 65 19.64 -5.55 4.20
CA ILE A 65 19.52 -5.94 5.61
C ILE A 65 19.89 -7.42 5.73
N THR A 66 21.06 -7.65 6.31
CA THR A 66 21.60 -8.99 6.59
C THR A 66 21.79 -9.20 8.10
N PRO A 67 21.72 -10.46 8.58
CA PRO A 67 21.92 -10.76 10.01
C PRO A 67 23.25 -10.23 10.57
N ASN A 68 24.29 -10.18 9.73
CA ASN A 68 25.65 -9.81 10.17
C ASN A 68 25.83 -8.30 10.41
N ASN A 69 24.94 -7.45 9.90
CA ASN A 69 25.05 -5.98 10.01
C ASN A 69 24.01 -5.37 10.97
N CYS A 70 23.28 -6.19 11.74
CA CYS A 70 22.08 -5.77 12.47
C CYS A 70 22.28 -4.78 13.62
N SER A 71 23.47 -4.74 14.23
CA SER A 71 23.78 -3.88 15.39
C SER A 71 24.02 -2.41 15.01
N GLN A 72 24.16 -2.09 13.72
CA GLN A 72 24.45 -0.75 13.21
C GLN A 72 23.44 -0.26 12.15
N LEU A 73 22.26 -0.90 12.06
CA LEU A 73 21.25 -0.51 11.07
C LEU A 73 20.61 0.83 11.45
N ASP A 74 20.90 1.87 10.68
CA ASP A 74 20.21 3.16 10.75
C ASP A 74 18.89 3.07 9.97
N ILE A 75 17.77 2.95 10.68
CA ILE A 75 16.41 2.95 10.11
C ILE A 75 16.20 4.18 9.22
N THR A 76 16.71 5.34 9.65
CA THR A 76 16.58 6.62 8.95
C THR A 76 17.23 6.60 7.58
N HIS A 77 18.36 5.90 7.46
CA HIS A 77 19.09 5.71 6.21
C HIS A 77 18.22 4.98 5.17
N PHE A 78 17.63 3.83 5.55
CA PHE A 78 16.77 3.05 4.65
C PHE A 78 15.52 3.83 4.24
N SER A 79 14.87 4.52 5.18
CA SER A 79 13.70 5.36 4.89
C SER A 79 14.02 6.51 3.94
N THR A 80 15.17 7.16 4.12
CA THR A 80 15.61 8.26 3.26
C THR A 80 15.92 7.77 1.85
N GLN A 81 16.59 6.62 1.71
CA GLN A 81 16.81 5.99 0.41
C GLN A 81 15.49 5.68 -0.31
N PHE A 82 14.53 5.08 0.40
CA PHE A 82 13.24 4.72 -0.19
C PHE A 82 12.45 5.97 -0.61
N TYR A 83 12.39 7.00 0.23
CA TYR A 83 11.67 8.24 -0.07
C TYR A 83 12.27 8.98 -1.27
N ALA A 84 13.60 9.04 -1.38
CA ALA A 84 14.27 9.62 -2.54
C ALA A 84 13.98 8.84 -3.84
N ALA A 85 14.02 7.51 -3.78
CA ALA A 85 13.70 6.64 -4.92
C ALA A 85 12.24 6.79 -5.37
N MET A 86 11.31 6.86 -4.41
CA MET A 86 9.88 7.05 -4.67
C MET A 86 9.57 8.43 -5.25
N GLN A 87 10.23 9.50 -4.76
CA GLN A 87 10.05 10.83 -5.32
C GLN A 87 10.56 10.93 -6.76
N THR A 88 11.68 10.26 -7.06
CA THR A 88 12.21 10.18 -8.43
C THR A 88 11.23 9.44 -9.35
N THR A 89 10.68 8.32 -8.87
CA THR A 89 9.68 7.52 -9.59
C THR A 89 8.40 8.33 -9.85
N HIS A 90 7.91 9.07 -8.84
CA HIS A 90 6.76 9.94 -8.98
C HIS A 90 6.92 10.94 -10.12
N ARG A 91 8.03 11.69 -10.07
CA ARG A 91 8.30 12.75 -11.04
C ARG A 91 8.34 12.22 -12.46
N LYS A 92 9.02 11.09 -12.67
CA LYS A 92 9.09 10.43 -13.98
C LYS A 92 7.70 10.01 -14.47
N ILE A 93 6.91 9.35 -13.63
CA ILE A 93 5.56 8.89 -14.00
C ILE A 93 4.65 10.08 -14.30
N MET A 94 4.72 11.17 -13.52
CA MET A 94 3.91 12.36 -13.76
C MET A 94 4.29 13.09 -15.06
N GLU A 95 5.58 13.11 -15.40
CA GLU A 95 6.04 13.65 -16.68
C GLU A 95 5.51 12.82 -17.86
N GLU A 96 5.61 11.50 -17.78
CA GLU A 96 5.04 10.57 -18.77
C GLU A 96 3.51 10.73 -18.90
N ALA A 97 2.81 10.85 -17.77
CA ALA A 97 1.37 11.05 -17.72
C ALA A 97 0.92 12.37 -18.36
N SER A 98 1.64 13.45 -18.08
CA SER A 98 1.38 14.77 -18.66
C SER A 98 1.57 14.75 -20.19
N ASN A 99 2.63 14.10 -20.66
CA ASN A 99 2.91 13.94 -22.08
C ASN A 99 1.84 13.09 -22.78
N ASP A 100 1.45 11.95 -22.20
CA ASP A 100 0.40 11.08 -22.75
C ASP A 100 -0.96 11.79 -22.78
N TYR A 101 -1.31 12.49 -21.70
CA TYR A 101 -2.54 13.26 -21.63
C TYR A 101 -2.56 14.36 -22.69
N ASN A 102 -1.47 15.11 -22.84
CA ASN A 102 -1.36 16.13 -23.86
C ASN A 102 -1.46 15.57 -25.27
N SER A 103 -0.79 14.45 -25.56
CA SER A 103 -0.83 13.78 -26.86
C SER A 103 -2.24 13.31 -27.22
N LYS A 104 -2.93 12.62 -26.30
CA LYS A 104 -4.29 12.09 -26.51
C LYS A 104 -5.34 13.18 -26.65
N THR A 105 -5.13 14.32 -25.99
CA THR A 105 -6.07 15.45 -26.04
C THR A 105 -5.74 16.47 -27.14
N GLN A 106 -4.59 16.37 -27.81
CA GLN A 106 -4.18 17.32 -28.84
C GLN A 106 -5.03 17.24 -30.13
N ARG A 107 -5.60 16.08 -30.42
CA ARG A 107 -6.43 15.87 -31.63
C ARG A 107 -7.85 16.39 -31.50
N SER A 108 -8.27 16.74 -30.29
CA SER A 108 -9.64 17.13 -29.97
C SER A 108 -9.67 18.60 -29.56
N CYS A 109 -10.64 19.37 -30.05
CA CYS A 109 -10.78 20.80 -29.77
C CYS A 109 -11.33 21.06 -28.35
N PHE A 110 -10.68 20.51 -27.32
CA PHE A 110 -11.09 20.70 -25.94
C PHE A 110 -10.71 22.10 -25.44
N PRO A 111 -11.59 22.81 -24.73
CA PRO A 111 -11.25 24.08 -24.10
C PRO A 111 -10.08 23.91 -23.11
N PRO A 112 -9.06 24.79 -23.14
CA PRO A 112 -7.88 24.69 -22.27
C PRO A 112 -8.23 24.58 -20.78
N GLU A 113 -9.22 25.34 -20.32
CA GLU A 113 -9.67 25.37 -18.93
C GLU A 113 -10.23 24.02 -18.44
N ILE A 114 -10.97 23.32 -19.30
CA ILE A 114 -11.53 22.00 -18.95
C ILE A 114 -10.40 20.95 -18.99
N LYS A 115 -9.53 21.04 -20.00
CA LYS A 115 -8.38 20.17 -20.14
C LYS A 115 -7.46 20.23 -18.91
N GLU A 116 -7.14 21.43 -18.43
CA GLU A 116 -6.30 21.63 -17.24
C GLU A 116 -6.98 21.11 -15.97
N LYS A 117 -8.28 21.40 -15.79
CA LYS A 117 -9.05 20.90 -14.63
C LYS A 117 -9.06 19.38 -14.55
N VAL A 118 -9.24 18.69 -15.68
CA VAL A 118 -9.26 17.23 -15.70
C VAL A 118 -7.86 16.64 -15.57
N ALA A 119 -6.81 17.28 -16.11
CA ALA A 119 -5.42 16.83 -15.94
C ALA A 119 -5.01 16.74 -14.47
N LYS A 120 -5.45 17.70 -13.65
CA LYS A 120 -5.18 17.74 -12.19
C LYS A 120 -5.79 16.55 -11.42
N LEU A 121 -6.72 15.81 -12.02
CA LEU A 121 -7.32 14.62 -11.39
C LEU A 121 -6.41 13.38 -11.48
N ILE A 122 -5.33 13.42 -12.26
CA ILE A 122 -4.43 12.28 -12.47
C ILE A 122 -3.51 12.06 -11.25
N GLU A 123 -2.99 13.13 -10.65
CA GLU A 123 -1.98 13.06 -9.58
C GLU A 123 -2.49 12.51 -8.23
N PRO A 124 -3.68 12.89 -7.71
CA PRO A 124 -4.08 12.49 -6.35
C PRO A 124 -4.12 10.97 -6.12
N PRO A 125 -4.65 10.14 -7.04
CA PRO A 125 -4.60 8.69 -6.89
C PRO A 125 -3.17 8.12 -6.86
N ILE A 126 -2.25 8.74 -7.59
CA ILE A 126 -0.84 8.34 -7.63
C ILE A 126 -0.19 8.65 -6.28
N LEU A 127 -0.42 9.84 -5.71
CA LEU A 127 0.04 10.22 -4.37
C LEU A 127 -0.51 9.28 -3.30
N ASN A 128 -1.78 8.88 -3.39
CA ASN A 128 -2.37 7.91 -2.46
C ASN A 128 -1.63 6.56 -2.51
N MET A 129 -1.37 6.04 -3.72
CA MET A 129 -0.60 4.80 -3.88
C MET A 129 0.81 4.91 -3.31
N GLN A 130 1.46 6.08 -3.42
CA GLN A 130 2.75 6.29 -2.75
C GLN A 130 2.65 6.24 -1.24
N GLY A 131 1.59 6.80 -0.65
CA GLY A 131 1.34 6.74 0.78
C GLY A 131 1.25 5.29 1.27
N LEU A 132 0.50 4.44 0.53
CA LEU A 132 0.38 3.01 0.83
C LEU A 132 1.75 2.29 0.76
N LEU A 133 2.53 2.56 -0.28
CA LEU A 133 3.87 1.97 -0.43
C LEU A 133 4.85 2.41 0.67
N ARG A 134 4.71 3.64 1.19
CA ARG A 134 5.50 4.10 2.33
C ARG A 134 5.16 3.35 3.61
N ALA A 135 3.87 3.20 3.91
CA ALA A 135 3.43 2.43 5.07
C ALA A 135 3.88 0.96 4.97
N GLU A 136 3.74 0.36 3.79
CA GLU A 136 4.20 -1.00 3.52
C GLU A 136 5.72 -1.15 3.70
N PHE A 137 6.49 -0.19 3.20
CA PHE A 137 7.94 -0.16 3.36
C PHE A 137 8.34 -0.10 4.85
N GLU A 138 7.72 0.79 5.63
CA GLU A 138 8.01 0.93 7.07
C GLU A 138 7.72 -0.38 7.81
N GLU A 139 6.56 -0.99 7.57
CA GLU A 139 6.21 -2.28 8.17
C GLU A 139 7.22 -3.38 7.81
N CYS A 140 7.56 -3.49 6.52
CA CYS A 140 8.51 -4.48 6.04
C CYS A 140 9.93 -4.21 6.58
N LEU A 141 10.33 -2.96 6.73
CA LEU A 141 11.61 -2.55 7.30
C LEU A 141 11.73 -2.99 8.76
N HIS A 142 10.74 -2.66 9.58
CA HIS A 142 10.72 -3.08 10.99
C HIS A 142 10.74 -4.60 11.13
N LYS A 143 9.91 -5.30 10.36
CA LYS A 143 9.90 -6.77 10.36
C LYS A 143 11.25 -7.35 9.94
N ARG A 144 11.86 -6.82 8.87
CA ARG A 144 13.13 -7.34 8.36
C ARG A 144 14.28 -7.13 9.35
N ILE A 145 14.31 -5.99 10.02
CA ILE A 145 15.27 -5.70 11.09
C ILE A 145 15.07 -6.66 12.25
N HIS A 146 13.82 -6.86 12.68
CA HIS A 146 13.49 -7.81 13.74
C HIS A 146 13.95 -9.24 13.38
N ASP A 147 13.58 -9.74 12.21
CA ASP A 147 13.95 -11.07 11.72
C ASP A 147 15.48 -11.25 11.67
N ALA A 148 16.20 -10.24 11.19
CA ALA A 148 17.66 -10.29 11.09
C ALA A 148 18.34 -10.24 12.47
N ARG A 149 17.77 -9.52 13.45
CA ARG A 149 18.23 -9.52 14.85
C ARG A 149 17.99 -10.86 15.52
N VAL A 150 16.79 -11.43 15.36
CA VAL A 150 16.45 -12.78 15.85
C VAL A 150 17.44 -13.78 15.27
N SER A 151 17.68 -13.73 13.96
CA SER A 151 18.62 -14.63 13.28
C SER A 151 20.05 -14.47 13.82
N ASN A 152 20.56 -13.25 13.96
CA ASN A 152 21.89 -13.01 14.52
C ASN A 152 22.01 -13.60 15.94
N ALA A 153 21.03 -13.34 16.78
CA ALA A 153 21.05 -13.80 18.16
C ALA A 153 20.93 -15.34 18.28
N GLN A 154 20.17 -15.99 17.38
CA GLN A 154 20.19 -17.46 17.23
C GLN A 154 21.57 -17.98 16.84
N HIS A 155 22.25 -17.35 15.87
CA HIS A 155 23.60 -17.74 15.47
C HIS A 155 24.60 -17.57 16.62
N ARG A 156 24.49 -16.49 17.39
CA ARG A 156 25.33 -16.26 18.58
C ARG A 156 25.11 -17.30 19.66
N LEU A 157 23.85 -17.65 19.95
CA LEU A 157 23.51 -18.69 20.92
C LEU A 157 24.09 -20.05 20.53
N ILE A 158 23.88 -20.46 19.27
CA ILE A 158 24.42 -21.72 18.73
C ILE A 158 25.95 -21.72 18.80
N GLY A 159 26.59 -20.64 18.36
CA GLY A 159 28.05 -20.50 18.40
C GLY A 159 28.60 -20.58 19.83
N ALA A 160 27.97 -19.89 20.78
CA ALA A 160 28.41 -19.90 22.18
C ALA A 160 28.27 -21.28 22.83
N VAL A 161 27.15 -21.99 22.57
CA VAL A 161 26.95 -23.36 23.05
C VAL A 161 27.97 -24.31 22.43
N GLN A 162 28.24 -24.18 21.12
CA GLN A 162 29.20 -25.04 20.42
C GLN A 162 30.63 -24.79 20.90
N GLU A 163 31.06 -23.53 21.04
CA GLU A 163 32.38 -23.20 21.61
C GLU A 163 32.54 -23.76 23.04
N GLU A 164 31.49 -23.66 23.86
CA GLU A 164 31.55 -24.17 25.22
C GLU A 164 31.56 -25.71 25.26
N PHE A 165 30.83 -26.38 24.36
CA PHE A 165 30.91 -27.83 24.20
C PHE A 165 32.32 -28.28 23.78
N ASP A 166 32.90 -27.64 22.76
CA ASP A 166 34.23 -27.97 22.23
C ASP A 166 35.33 -27.78 23.29
N ARG A 167 35.23 -26.73 24.12
CA ARG A 167 36.16 -26.48 25.25
C ARG A 167 36.06 -27.52 26.35
N ASN A 168 34.91 -28.17 26.49
CA ASN A 168 34.60 -29.07 27.61
C ASN A 168 34.49 -30.56 27.17
N ILE A 169 34.91 -30.90 25.94
CA ILE A 169 34.79 -32.25 25.35
C ILE A 169 35.45 -33.36 26.19
N ASN A 170 36.41 -32.99 27.05
CA ASN A 170 37.15 -33.91 27.94
C ASN A 170 36.62 -33.92 29.38
N LEU A 171 35.60 -33.14 29.71
CA LEU A 171 34.97 -33.16 31.03
C LEU A 171 34.01 -34.33 31.17
N ASN A 172 33.66 -34.67 32.41
CA ASN A 172 32.55 -35.59 32.64
C ASN A 172 31.22 -34.95 32.17
N THR A 173 30.25 -35.80 31.83
CA THR A 173 28.99 -35.39 31.23
C THR A 173 28.21 -34.37 32.10
N GLU A 174 28.17 -34.56 33.42
CA GLU A 174 27.44 -33.67 34.33
C GLU A 174 28.07 -32.26 34.41
N GLN A 175 29.39 -32.17 34.45
CA GLN A 175 30.10 -30.88 34.50
C GLN A 175 30.01 -30.14 33.17
N SER A 176 30.06 -30.88 32.05
CA SER A 176 29.84 -30.29 30.73
C SER A 176 28.41 -29.76 30.58
N GLN A 177 27.41 -30.52 31.05
CA GLN A 177 26.00 -30.12 31.04
C GLN A 177 25.76 -28.80 31.78
N VAL A 178 26.24 -28.68 33.02
CA VAL A 178 26.06 -27.47 33.85
C VAL A 178 26.69 -26.23 33.20
N ARG A 179 27.83 -26.37 32.53
CA ARG A 179 28.51 -25.25 31.87
C ARG A 179 27.79 -24.80 30.60
N ILE A 180 27.35 -25.74 29.78
CA ILE A 180 26.58 -25.47 28.56
C ILE A 180 25.24 -24.81 28.92
N ASP A 181 24.53 -25.34 29.91
CA ASP A 181 23.24 -24.80 30.36
C ASP A 181 23.40 -23.36 30.87
N LYS A 182 24.49 -23.04 31.57
CA LYS A 182 24.78 -21.68 32.02
C LYS A 182 24.98 -20.70 30.85
N VAL A 183 25.80 -21.05 29.87
CA VAL A 183 26.06 -20.20 28.68
C VAL A 183 24.78 -20.03 27.85
N TYR A 184 23.99 -21.09 27.70
CA TYR A 184 22.69 -21.05 27.05
C TYR A 184 21.74 -20.04 27.73
N GLN A 185 21.62 -20.10 29.07
CA GLN A 185 20.74 -19.19 29.81
C GLN A 185 21.22 -17.73 29.74
N GLU A 186 22.53 -17.47 29.81
CA GLU A 186 23.10 -16.13 29.70
C GLU A 186 22.84 -15.48 28.33
N GLU A 187 23.01 -16.23 27.23
CA GLU A 187 22.71 -15.71 25.88
C GLU A 187 21.21 -15.62 25.61
N LEU A 188 20.38 -16.51 26.19
CA LEU A 188 18.92 -16.43 26.12
C LEU A 188 18.39 -15.18 26.85
N GLU A 189 18.98 -14.83 27.99
CA GLU A 189 18.64 -13.62 28.73
C GLU A 189 18.99 -12.36 27.91
N ARG A 190 20.19 -12.32 27.30
CA ARG A 190 20.61 -11.24 26.37
C ARG A 190 19.66 -11.12 25.18
N PHE A 191 19.28 -12.25 24.57
CA PHE A 191 18.29 -12.29 23.48
C PHE A 191 16.97 -11.65 23.91
N THR A 192 16.46 -12.08 25.08
CA THR A 192 15.18 -11.62 25.62
C THR A 192 15.19 -10.12 25.90
N GLN A 193 16.26 -9.59 26.49
CA GLN A 193 16.38 -8.15 26.76
C GLN A 193 16.47 -7.31 25.47
N THR A 194 17.12 -7.83 24.43
CA THR A 194 17.36 -7.10 23.18
C THR A 194 16.14 -7.10 22.24
N ILE A 195 15.32 -8.16 22.27
CA ILE A 195 14.19 -8.32 21.34
C ILE A 195 12.84 -7.96 21.97
N ARG A 196 12.66 -8.18 23.28
CA ARG A 196 11.38 -7.94 23.98
C ARG A 196 11.15 -6.48 24.38
N SER A 197 12.20 -5.65 24.36
CA SER A 197 12.11 -4.21 24.62
C SER A 197 11.53 -3.40 23.45
N GLU A 198 11.35 -4.02 22.28
CA GLU A 198 10.90 -3.36 21.05
C GLU A 198 9.60 -3.91 20.47
N SER A 199 9.01 -4.96 21.05
CA SER A 199 7.63 -5.31 20.73
C SER A 199 6.73 -4.25 21.35
N GLU A 200 6.24 -3.34 20.51
CA GLU A 200 5.13 -2.43 20.80
C GLU A 200 4.09 -3.16 21.66
N ALA A 201 3.60 -2.49 22.71
CA ALA A 201 2.56 -3.02 23.57
C ALA A 201 1.45 -3.68 22.70
N PRO A 202 0.94 -4.87 23.07
CA PRO A 202 -0.07 -5.61 22.30
C PRO A 202 -1.20 -4.72 21.76
N ASP A 203 -1.57 -3.73 22.57
CA ASP A 203 -2.55 -2.69 22.37
C ASP A 203 -2.36 -1.89 21.05
N GLN A 204 -1.12 -1.69 20.58
CA GLN A 204 -0.83 -0.93 19.34
C GLN A 204 -0.98 -1.75 18.06
N ILE A 205 -0.71 -3.06 18.14
CA ILE A 205 -0.90 -3.99 17.01
C ILE A 205 -2.41 -4.17 16.78
N GLU A 206 -3.18 -4.34 17.84
CA GLU A 206 -4.64 -4.44 17.78
C GLU A 206 -5.28 -3.15 17.25
N LEU A 207 -4.82 -1.97 17.69
CA LEU A 207 -5.25 -0.67 17.15
C LEU A 207 -4.93 -0.48 15.66
N ARG A 208 -3.78 -1.00 15.17
CA ARG A 208 -3.41 -0.92 13.74
C ARG A 208 -4.22 -1.88 12.89
N VAL A 209 -4.44 -3.11 13.37
CA VAL A 209 -5.29 -4.09 12.70
C VAL A 209 -6.73 -3.59 12.64
N ILE A 210 -7.27 -3.02 13.72
CA ILE A 210 -8.61 -2.41 13.75
C ILE A 210 -8.71 -1.20 12.80
N LYS A 211 -7.69 -0.32 12.76
CA LYS A 211 -7.65 0.80 11.81
C LYS A 211 -7.62 0.34 10.36
N PHE A 212 -6.84 -0.70 10.07
CA PHE A 212 -6.77 -1.31 8.74
C PHE A 212 -8.11 -1.95 8.36
N TYR A 213 -8.71 -2.75 9.25
CA TYR A 213 -10.00 -3.43 9.04
C TYR A 213 -11.16 -2.44 8.85
N ASN A 214 -11.18 -1.34 9.60
CA ASN A 214 -12.18 -0.28 9.47
C ASN A 214 -12.00 0.54 8.18
N SER A 215 -10.76 0.79 7.75
CA SER A 215 -10.49 1.44 6.47
C SER A 215 -10.90 0.57 5.28
N ASP A 216 -10.68 -0.75 5.38
CA ASP A 216 -10.98 -1.72 4.34
C ASP A 216 -12.48 -2.06 4.28
N LEU A 217 -13.20 -2.02 5.41
CA LEU A 217 -14.68 -2.10 5.48
C LEU A 217 -15.36 -0.86 4.87
N SER A 218 -14.86 0.35 5.12
CA SER A 218 -15.38 1.57 4.48
C SER A 218 -15.14 1.59 2.97
N ILE A 219 -14.03 1.01 2.50
CA ILE A 219 -13.72 0.88 1.06
C ILE A 219 -14.54 -0.27 0.42
N LYS A 220 -14.80 -1.36 1.15
CA LYS A 220 -15.63 -2.50 0.70
C LYS A 220 -17.12 -2.22 0.69
N ALA A 221 -17.64 -1.38 1.59
CA ALA A 221 -19.04 -0.93 1.58
C ALA A 221 -19.39 -0.10 0.33
N ALA A 222 -18.40 0.52 -0.31
CA ALA A 222 -18.59 1.29 -1.54
C ALA A 222 -18.57 0.43 -2.83
N ASN A 223 -18.01 -0.80 -2.79
CA ASN A 223 -17.71 -1.61 -3.97
C ASN A 223 -18.33 -3.02 -3.98
N ALA A 224 -19.10 -3.39 -2.95
CA ALA A 224 -19.72 -4.71 -2.85
C ALA A 224 -21.04 -4.79 -3.63
N THR A 225 -20.96 -4.97 -4.96
CA THR A 225 -22.02 -5.68 -5.72
C THR A 225 -21.56 -7.10 -6.09
N THR A 226 -21.79 -7.97 -5.10
CA THR A 226 -22.43 -9.30 -5.23
C THR A 226 -21.67 -10.49 -5.81
N GLN A 227 -20.72 -10.36 -6.76
CA GLN A 227 -20.29 -11.56 -7.51
C GLN A 227 -19.06 -12.32 -6.96
N SER A 228 -18.18 -11.68 -6.19
CA SER A 228 -16.88 -12.26 -5.79
C SER A 228 -16.89 -13.00 -4.44
N VAL A 229 -17.89 -12.76 -3.58
CA VAL A 229 -18.05 -13.44 -2.28
C VAL A 229 -18.43 -14.92 -2.46
N TYR A 230 -19.13 -15.28 -3.55
CA TYR A 230 -19.53 -16.66 -3.82
C TYR A 230 -18.36 -17.60 -4.16
N ASN A 231 -17.21 -17.07 -4.57
CA ASN A 231 -16.08 -17.89 -5.03
C ASN A 231 -15.03 -18.22 -3.95
N LEU A 232 -15.13 -17.63 -2.74
CA LEU A 232 -14.17 -17.89 -1.65
C LEU A 232 -14.73 -18.74 -0.50
N LEU A 233 -16.01 -19.13 -0.56
CA LEU A 233 -16.68 -19.95 0.47
C LEU A 233 -16.36 -21.45 0.38
N HIS A 234 -15.54 -21.91 -0.57
CA HIS A 234 -15.22 -23.34 -0.71
C HIS A 234 -14.12 -23.87 0.23
N THR A 235 -13.52 -23.02 1.07
CA THR A 235 -12.32 -23.38 1.85
C THR A 235 -12.50 -23.49 3.36
N LEU A 236 -13.72 -23.34 3.91
CA LEU A 236 -13.95 -23.52 5.34
C LEU A 236 -15.16 -24.42 5.58
N ASP A 237 -14.90 -25.62 6.09
CA ASP A 237 -15.91 -26.59 6.53
C ASP A 237 -16.79 -25.97 7.62
N VAL A 238 -18.10 -25.91 7.35
CA VAL A 238 -19.16 -25.28 8.16
C VAL A 238 -19.12 -25.74 9.62
N ASN A 239 -18.66 -26.96 9.87
CA ASN A 239 -18.60 -27.56 11.21
C ASN A 239 -17.52 -26.92 12.12
N GLN A 240 -16.44 -26.37 11.59
CA GLN A 240 -15.40 -25.71 12.41
C GLN A 240 -15.80 -24.28 12.82
N PHE A 241 -16.58 -23.60 11.98
CA PHE A 241 -17.07 -22.25 12.26
C PHE A 241 -18.14 -22.25 13.35
N GLN A 242 -19.11 -23.18 13.29
CA GLN A 242 -20.14 -23.32 14.32
C GLN A 242 -19.57 -23.70 15.69
N LYS A 243 -18.55 -24.58 15.72
CA LYS A 243 -17.91 -24.99 16.97
C LYS A 243 -17.21 -23.81 17.68
N ARG A 244 -16.53 -22.93 16.92
CA ARG A 244 -15.88 -21.74 17.50
C ARG A 244 -16.87 -20.66 17.93
N SER A 245 -18.03 -20.54 17.28
CA SER A 245 -19.07 -19.61 17.74
C SER A 245 -19.73 -20.07 19.05
N GLN A 246 -19.93 -21.38 19.25
CA GLN A 246 -20.51 -21.90 20.50
C GLN A 246 -19.55 -21.78 21.70
N GLU A 247 -18.23 -21.95 21.48
CA GLU A 247 -17.21 -21.78 22.53
C GLU A 247 -17.09 -20.31 23.02
N LEU A 248 -17.65 -19.35 22.28
CA LEU A 248 -17.64 -17.92 22.59
C LEU A 248 -18.93 -17.41 23.26
N GLU A 249 -19.98 -18.23 23.37
CA GLU A 249 -21.24 -17.86 24.04
C GLU A 249 -21.33 -18.35 25.51
N GLU A 250 -20.33 -19.11 25.99
CA GLU A 250 -20.26 -19.61 27.38
C GLU A 250 -19.14 -18.95 28.24
N ILE A 251 -18.65 -17.77 27.84
CA ILE A 251 -17.86 -16.85 28.69
C ILE A 251 -18.58 -15.51 28.76
#